data_AF-A0A2A4SZU3-F1
#
_entry.id   AF-A0A2A4SZU3-F1
#
_cell.length_a   1.000
_cell.length_b   1.000
_cell.length_c   1.000
_cell.angle_alpha   90.00
_cell.angle_beta   90.00
_cell.angle_gamma   90.00
#
_symmetry.space_group_name_H-M   'P 1'
#
loop_
_entity.id
_entity.type
_entity.pdbx_description
1 polymer ?
#
loop_
_entity_poly.entity_id
_entity_poly.type
_entity_poly.pdbx_seq_one_letter_code
_entity_poly.pdbx_strand_id
1 'polypeptide(L)'
;MCGDGLRLTTYHSCDDKNTDPNDGCSAGCQTETGYDCIHTNPTDDRDTCTEICGDGLRITAHHACDDKNLINADGCTDLCEIELGYEC
;
A
#
# COMPACT_ATOMS: atom_id res chain seq x y z
N MET A 1 4.05 12.74 -16.53
CA MET A 1 5.34 12.06 -16.27
C MET A 1 5.11 11.17 -15.07
N CYS A 2 6.11 10.55 -14.45
CA CYS A 2 5.89 9.82 -13.20
C CYS A 2 6.33 10.66 -12.01
N GLY A 3 5.53 10.70 -10.96
CA GLY A 3 5.78 11.48 -9.74
C GLY A 3 5.41 12.95 -9.88
N ASP A 4 4.59 13.31 -10.87
CA ASP A 4 4.04 14.67 -10.98
C ASP A 4 2.65 14.81 -10.32
N GLY A 5 2.14 13.72 -9.75
CA GLY A 5 0.82 13.67 -9.12
C GLY A 5 -0.31 13.68 -10.13
N LEU A 6 -0.07 13.30 -11.39
CA LEU A 6 -1.12 13.22 -12.41
C LEU A 6 -1.29 11.77 -12.89
N ARG A 7 -2.30 11.08 -12.34
CA ARG A 7 -2.63 9.72 -12.77
C ARG A 7 -3.19 9.70 -14.20
N LEU A 8 -2.34 9.33 -15.15
CA LEU A 8 -2.73 9.11 -16.55
C LEU A 8 -3.08 7.65 -16.77
N THR A 9 -4.36 7.29 -16.62
CA THR A 9 -4.84 5.88 -16.68
C THR A 9 -4.53 5.14 -17.99
N THR A 10 -4.10 5.84 -19.04
CA THR A 10 -3.66 5.27 -20.32
C THR A 10 -2.20 4.83 -20.35
N TYR A 11 -1.36 5.29 -19.41
CA TYR A 11 0.09 5.03 -19.37
C TYR A 11 0.62 4.63 -17.99
N HIS A 12 -0.05 5.06 -16.91
CA HIS A 12 0.34 4.87 -15.51
C HIS A 12 -0.80 4.19 -14.77
N SER A 13 -0.49 3.17 -13.94
CA SER A 13 -1.50 2.55 -13.07
C SER A 13 -1.66 3.32 -11.76
N CYS A 14 -0.63 4.05 -11.33
CA CYS A 14 -0.62 4.96 -10.19
C CYS A 14 0.25 6.20 -10.46
N ASP A 15 0.06 7.30 -9.73
CA ASP A 15 1.04 8.38 -9.55
C ASP A 15 0.86 9.03 -8.16
N ASP A 16 1.78 8.76 -7.25
CA ASP A 16 1.73 9.19 -5.86
C ASP A 16 2.56 10.45 -5.58
N LYS A 17 2.99 11.15 -6.66
CA LYS A 17 3.79 12.39 -6.64
C LYS A 17 5.26 12.21 -6.23
N ASN A 18 5.78 10.99 -6.24
CA ASN A 18 7.19 10.74 -6.03
C ASN A 18 7.69 9.62 -6.97
N THR A 19 8.93 9.17 -6.77
CA THR A 19 9.50 8.01 -7.48
C THR A 19 10.24 7.07 -6.52
N ASP A 20 9.89 7.14 -5.24
CA ASP A 20 10.48 6.32 -4.19
C ASP A 20 9.87 4.91 -4.27
N PRO A 21 10.68 3.85 -4.12
CA PRO A 21 10.15 2.49 -4.15
C PRO A 21 9.63 2.05 -2.78
N ASN A 22 8.68 1.10 -2.77
CA ASN A 22 8.03 0.52 -1.58
C ASN A 22 7.14 1.49 -0.80
N ASP A 23 6.52 2.44 -1.49
CA ASP A 23 5.40 3.24 -0.98
C ASP A 23 4.09 2.94 -1.73
N GLY A 24 4.12 1.97 -2.65
CA GLY A 24 3.00 1.48 -3.42
C GLY A 24 2.94 1.99 -4.85
N CYS A 25 3.71 3.03 -5.21
CA CYS A 25 3.85 3.46 -6.59
C CYS A 25 5.31 3.48 -7.04
N SER A 26 5.69 2.52 -7.89
CA SER A 26 7.07 2.43 -8.37
C SER A 26 7.49 3.67 -9.17
N ALA A 27 8.80 3.87 -9.31
CA ALA A 27 9.38 4.89 -10.19
C ALA A 27 8.95 4.81 -11.67
N GLY A 28 8.31 3.70 -12.09
CA GLY A 28 7.70 3.52 -13.40
C GLY A 28 6.20 3.80 -13.45
N CYS A 29 5.63 4.38 -12.39
CA CYS A 29 4.20 4.64 -12.21
C CYS A 29 3.34 3.38 -12.39
N GLN A 30 3.89 2.27 -11.88
CA GLN A 30 3.22 0.99 -11.76
C GLN A 30 2.98 0.70 -10.28
N THR A 31 1.80 0.19 -9.97
CA THR A 31 1.41 -0.24 -8.64
C THR A 31 2.34 -1.36 -8.19
N GLU A 32 2.92 -1.21 -7.01
CA GLU A 32 3.83 -2.20 -6.46
C GLU A 32 3.06 -3.42 -5.95
N THR A 33 3.72 -4.58 -5.96
CA THR A 33 3.09 -5.82 -5.48
C THR A 33 2.78 -5.68 -3.99
N GLY A 34 1.55 -6.04 -3.59
CA GLY A 34 1.09 -5.96 -2.21
C GLY A 34 0.59 -4.57 -1.81
N TYR A 35 0.32 -3.68 -2.76
CA TYR A 35 -0.31 -2.38 -2.53
C TYR A 35 -1.63 -2.25 -3.30
N ASP A 36 -2.59 -1.58 -2.67
CA ASP A 36 -3.77 -1.03 -3.33
C ASP A 36 -3.63 0.50 -3.42
N CYS A 37 -3.78 1.04 -4.61
CA CYS A 37 -3.65 2.47 -4.89
C CYS A 37 -4.99 3.06 -5.31
N ILE A 38 -5.48 4.01 -4.52
CA ILE A 38 -6.76 4.69 -4.75
C ILE A 38 -6.54 6.16 -5.12
N HIS A 39 -7.30 6.60 -6.11
CA HIS A 39 -7.28 7.98 -6.58
C HIS A 39 -8.34 8.79 -5.83
N THR A 40 -8.00 9.30 -4.65
CA THR A 40 -8.96 9.93 -3.73
C THR A 40 -8.74 11.42 -3.52
N ASN A 41 -7.66 12.01 -4.04
CA ASN A 41 -7.32 13.40 -3.76
C ASN A 41 -7.71 14.37 -4.90
N PRO A 42 -8.87 15.06 -4.81
CA PRO A 42 -9.28 16.05 -5.81
C PRO A 42 -8.48 17.36 -5.76
N THR A 43 -7.57 17.52 -4.78
CA THR A 43 -6.80 18.76 -4.59
C THR A 43 -5.38 18.68 -5.11
N ASP A 44 -4.82 17.47 -5.27
CA ASP A 44 -3.47 17.33 -5.83
C ASP A 44 -3.25 16.13 -6.76
N ASP A 45 -4.34 15.48 -7.18
CA ASP A 45 -4.41 14.38 -8.16
C ASP A 45 -3.48 13.18 -7.87
N ARG A 46 -2.81 13.15 -6.71
CA ARG A 46 -1.98 12.02 -6.32
C ARG A 46 -2.83 10.82 -5.93
N ASP A 47 -2.29 9.65 -6.20
CA ASP A 47 -2.79 8.40 -5.66
C ASP A 47 -2.28 8.19 -4.24
N THR A 48 -3.14 7.61 -3.40
CA THR A 48 -2.75 7.13 -2.08
C THR A 48 -2.66 5.62 -2.17
N CYS A 49 -1.47 5.08 -1.92
CA CYS A 49 -1.24 3.66 -1.89
C CYS A 49 -1.09 3.17 -0.45
N THR A 50 -1.71 2.04 -0.16
CA THR A 50 -1.64 1.36 1.13
C THR A 50 -1.29 -0.09 0.91
N GLU A 51 -0.46 -0.67 1.76
CA GLU A 51 -0.23 -2.11 1.73
C GLU A 51 -1.55 -2.87 1.90
N ILE A 52 -1.66 -4.02 1.25
CA ILE A 52 -2.84 -4.88 1.35
C ILE A 52 -2.66 -5.73 2.59
N CYS A 53 -3.51 -5.52 3.60
CA CYS A 53 -3.51 -6.40 4.75
C CYS A 53 -4.15 -7.75 4.42
N GLY A 54 -3.52 -8.83 4.87
CA GLY A 54 -3.99 -10.20 4.72
C GLY A 54 -3.59 -10.85 3.39
N ASP A 55 -2.59 -10.32 2.68
CA ASP A 55 -2.05 -10.93 1.45
C ASP A 55 -0.80 -11.80 1.71
N GLY A 56 -0.30 -11.78 2.94
CA GLY A 56 0.88 -12.50 3.41
C GLY A 56 2.20 -11.81 3.14
N LEU A 57 2.18 -10.53 2.73
CA LEU A 57 3.36 -9.74 2.45
C LEU A 57 3.53 -8.67 3.53
N ARG A 58 4.74 -8.60 4.07
CA ARG A 58 5.11 -7.59 5.07
C ARG A 58 6.19 -6.71 4.46
N ILE A 59 5.77 -5.61 3.83
CA ILE A 59 6.66 -4.84 2.94
C ILE A 59 7.33 -3.70 3.69
N THR A 60 6.56 -2.91 4.46
CA THR A 60 7.10 -1.83 5.29
C THR A 60 6.97 -2.13 6.78
N ALA A 61 7.54 -1.25 7.61
CA ALA A 61 7.37 -1.28 9.06
C ALA A 61 5.97 -0.83 9.52
N HIS A 62 5.12 -0.33 8.61
CA HIS A 62 3.77 0.14 8.96
C HIS A 62 2.80 -1.03 9.19
N HIS A 63 3.00 -2.16 8.50
CA HIS A 63 2.32 -3.43 8.77
C HIS A 63 3.21 -4.33 9.62
N ALA A 64 2.97 -4.33 10.92
CA ALA A 64 3.79 -5.06 11.88
C ALA A 64 3.64 -6.59 11.76
N CYS A 65 2.51 -7.05 11.20
CA CYS A 65 2.23 -8.44 10.86
C CYS A 65 1.44 -8.53 9.54
N ASP A 66 1.44 -9.69 8.91
CA ASP A 66 0.45 -10.11 7.90
C ASP A 66 0.40 -11.64 7.92
N ASP A 67 -0.75 -12.19 8.30
CA ASP A 67 -0.95 -13.63 8.48
C ASP A 67 -1.85 -14.25 7.39
N LYS A 68 -1.99 -13.56 6.25
CA LYS A 68 -2.75 -13.98 5.06
C LYS A 68 -4.26 -13.98 5.22
N ASN A 69 -4.77 -13.32 6.25
CA ASN A 69 -6.19 -13.20 6.44
C ASN A 69 -6.54 -11.86 7.14
N LEU A 70 -7.84 -11.65 7.41
CA LEU A 70 -8.36 -10.44 8.08
C LEU A 70 -9.18 -10.82 9.33
N ILE A 71 -8.85 -11.93 9.96
CA ILE A 71 -9.55 -12.49 11.11
C ILE A 71 -8.86 -11.99 12.37
N ASN A 72 -9.53 -11.12 13.13
CA ASN A 72 -9.02 -10.74 14.44
C ASN A 72 -9.00 -11.95 15.41
N ALA A 73 -8.12 -11.89 16.39
CA ALA A 73 -7.83 -12.84 17.46
C ALA A 73 -6.97 -14.07 17.09
N ASP A 74 -6.29 -14.08 15.95
CA ASP A 74 -5.37 -15.14 15.52
C ASP A 74 -3.87 -14.73 15.50
N GLY A 75 -3.56 -13.51 15.94
CA GLY A 75 -2.22 -12.97 16.06
C GLY A 75 -1.94 -11.75 15.18
N CYS A 76 -2.78 -11.46 14.19
CA CYS A 76 -2.70 -10.24 13.39
C CYS A 76 -4.08 -9.59 13.25
N THR A 77 -4.17 -8.28 13.47
CA THR A 77 -5.45 -7.58 13.27
C THR A 77 -5.78 -7.43 11.79
N ASP A 78 -7.04 -7.11 11.49
CA ASP A 78 -7.49 -6.65 10.17
C ASP A 78 -6.88 -5.31 9.70
N LEU A 79 -6.06 -4.69 10.56
CA LEU A 79 -5.25 -3.50 10.29
C LEU A 79 -3.75 -3.82 10.23
N CYS A 80 -3.37 -5.10 10.21
CA CYS A 80 -1.99 -5.57 10.16
C CYS A 80 -1.12 -5.10 11.33
N GLU A 81 -1.75 -5.00 12.51
CA GLU A 81 -1.12 -4.74 13.80
C GLU A 81 -1.01 -6.03 14.63
N ILE A 82 0.07 -6.16 15.40
CA ILE A 82 0.25 -7.32 16.28
C ILE A 82 -0.77 -7.27 17.40
N GLU A 83 -1.48 -8.38 17.60
CA GLU A 83 -2.45 -8.48 18.67
C GLU A 83 -1.80 -8.64 20.05
N LEU A 84 -2.46 -8.12 21.09
CA LEU A 84 -1.93 -8.19 22.45
C LEU A 84 -1.74 -9.64 22.90
N GLY A 85 -0.50 -10.00 23.25
CA GLY A 85 -0.14 -11.34 23.70
C GLY A 85 0.40 -12.25 22.61
N TYR A 86 0.54 -11.75 21.38
CA TYR A 86 1.21 -12.42 20.27
C TYR A 86 2.58 -11.77 20.01
N GLU A 87 3.52 -12.58 19.50
CA GLU A 87 4.86 -12.14 19.05
C GLU A 87 5.10 -12.66 17.63
N CYS A 88 5.77 -11.86 16.81
CA CYS A 88 6.08 -12.16 15.40
C CYS A 88 7.48 -12.70 15.18
#